data_AF-X1D6T3-F1
#
_entry.id   AF-X1D6T3-F1
#
_cell.length_a   1.000
_cell.length_b   1.000
_cell.length_c   1.000
_cell.angle_alpha   90.00
_cell.angle_beta   90.00
_cell.angle_gamma   90.00
#
_symmetry.space_group_name_H-M   'P 1'
#
loop_
_entity.id
_entity.type
_entity.pdbx_description
1 polymer ?
#
loop_
_entity_poly.entity_id
_entity_poly.type
_entity_poly.pdbx_seq_one_letter_code
_entity_poly.pdbx_strand_id
1 'polypeptide(L)'
;ANQLKNDYKKKIPDNIVDLKKLEGIGNYSANAILCFGFNQRRPLLDSNFIRVYNRVFNITSKTKTAKNDKFLWEFSELLLPNKNFINFNYAILDLGGNICITFKPKCHICPLSKICFFFSNRNPN
;
A
#
# COMPACT_ATOMS: atom_id res chain seq x y z
N ALA A 1 -22.56 -2.82 4.54
CA ALA A 1 -23.22 -3.10 5.85
C ALA A 1 -24.38 -4.10 5.71
N ASN A 2 -25.33 -3.87 4.79
CA ASN A 2 -26.46 -4.80 4.58
C ASN A 2 -26.01 -6.23 4.21
N GLN A 3 -25.04 -6.39 3.30
CA GLN A 3 -24.45 -7.69 2.97
C GLN A 3 -23.89 -8.42 4.19
N LEU A 4 -23.22 -7.72 5.11
CA LEU A 4 -22.73 -8.34 6.36
C LEU A 4 -23.88 -8.86 7.22
N LYS A 5 -24.99 -8.10 7.33
CA LYS A 5 -26.18 -8.51 8.08
C LYS A 5 -26.85 -9.74 7.46
N ASN A 6 -27.05 -9.71 6.14
CA ASN A 6 -27.82 -10.71 5.42
C ASN A 6 -27.04 -12.01 5.23
N ASP A 7 -25.76 -11.91 4.84
CA ASP A 7 -24.99 -13.05 4.34
C ASP A 7 -23.94 -13.54 5.34
N TYR A 8 -23.54 -12.69 6.30
CA TYR A 8 -22.42 -12.95 7.22
C TYR A 8 -22.77 -12.77 8.71
N LYS A 9 -24.05 -12.78 9.09
CA LYS A 9 -24.50 -12.66 10.51
C LYS A 9 -23.85 -11.48 11.25
N LYS A 10 -23.68 -10.35 10.57
CA LYS A 10 -23.01 -9.12 11.04
C LYS A 10 -21.52 -9.30 11.39
N LYS A 11 -20.87 -10.39 10.98
CA LYS A 11 -19.43 -10.59 11.15
C LYS A 11 -18.70 -10.16 9.88
N ILE A 12 -17.59 -9.45 10.06
CA ILE A 12 -16.68 -9.14 8.95
C ILE A 12 -15.91 -10.43 8.64
N PRO A 13 -15.84 -10.88 7.37
CA PRO A 13 -15.03 -12.04 7.00
C PRO A 13 -13.54 -11.79 7.25
N ASP A 14 -12.83 -12.81 7.70
CA ASP A 14 -11.41 -12.80 8.02
C ASP A 14 -10.54 -13.42 6.91
N ASN A 15 -11.11 -13.60 5.72
CA ASN A 15 -10.40 -14.13 4.56
C ASN A 15 -10.64 -13.27 3.31
N ILE A 16 -9.65 -13.29 2.41
CA ILE A 16 -9.64 -12.44 1.22
C ILE A 16 -10.76 -12.78 0.23
N VAL A 17 -11.13 -14.06 0.13
CA VAL A 17 -12.10 -14.56 -0.85
C VAL A 17 -13.48 -13.98 -0.53
N ASP A 18 -13.89 -14.05 0.74
CA ASP A 18 -15.20 -13.56 1.17
C ASP A 18 -15.24 -12.04 1.26
N LEU A 19 -14.16 -11.40 1.71
CA LEU A 19 -14.08 -9.94 1.71
C LEU A 19 -14.27 -9.36 0.31
N LYS A 20 -13.68 -9.97 -0.73
CA LYS A 20 -13.82 -9.51 -2.12
C LYS A 20 -15.21 -9.77 -2.73
N LYS A 21 -16.08 -10.55 -2.07
CA LYS A 21 -17.49 -10.68 -2.48
C LYS A 21 -18.34 -9.50 -1.99
N LEU A 22 -17.86 -8.74 -1.00
CA LEU A 22 -18.54 -7.54 -0.53
C LEU A 22 -18.42 -6.43 -1.57
N GLU A 23 -19.53 -5.75 -1.83
CA GLU A 23 -19.61 -4.65 -2.77
C GLU A 23 -18.67 -3.50 -2.33
N GLY A 24 -17.88 -2.98 -3.28
CA GLY A 24 -16.93 -1.91 -3.02
C GLY A 24 -15.61 -2.35 -2.36
N ILE A 25 -15.43 -3.63 -2.04
CA ILE A 25 -14.19 -4.14 -1.44
C ILE A 25 -13.24 -4.69 -2.51
N GLY A 26 -12.31 -3.84 -2.94
CA GLY A 26 -11.18 -4.22 -3.79
C GLY A 26 -9.99 -4.79 -3.01
N ASN A 27 -8.91 -5.14 -3.71
CA ASN A 27 -7.69 -5.73 -3.12
C ASN A 27 -7.13 -4.88 -1.97
N TYR A 28 -7.07 -3.55 -2.12
CA TYR A 28 -6.60 -2.64 -1.07
C TYR A 28 -7.44 -2.77 0.21
N SER A 29 -8.76 -2.58 0.11
CA SER A 29 -9.65 -2.60 1.27
C SER A 29 -9.66 -3.97 1.94
N ALA A 30 -9.67 -5.04 1.15
CA ALA A 30 -9.63 -6.40 1.66
C ALA A 30 -8.32 -6.66 2.43
N ASN A 31 -7.16 -6.31 1.86
CA ASN A 31 -5.88 -6.45 2.56
C ASN A 31 -5.78 -5.54 3.78
N ALA A 32 -6.31 -4.31 3.74
CA ALA A 32 -6.32 -3.40 4.89
C ALA A 32 -7.16 -3.96 6.05
N ILE A 33 -8.34 -4.50 5.76
CA ILE A 33 -9.19 -5.15 6.77
C ILE A 33 -8.44 -6.33 7.40
N LEU A 34 -7.85 -7.21 6.59
CA LEU A 34 -7.10 -8.37 7.08
C LEU A 34 -5.85 -7.96 7.88
N CYS A 35 -5.14 -6.94 7.42
CA CYS A 35 -3.91 -6.45 8.05
C CYS A 35 -4.21 -5.81 9.41
N PHE A 36 -5.09 -4.81 9.42
CA PHE A 36 -5.31 -3.98 10.59
C PHE A 36 -6.37 -4.55 11.53
N GLY A 37 -7.42 -5.17 10.99
CA GLY A 37 -8.51 -5.73 11.78
C GLY A 37 -8.25 -7.15 12.27
N PHE A 38 -7.54 -7.96 11.48
CA PHE A 38 -7.29 -9.39 11.79
C PHE A 38 -5.81 -9.73 12.01
N ASN A 39 -4.93 -8.72 12.08
CA ASN A 39 -3.50 -8.90 12.32
C ASN A 39 -2.82 -9.92 11.37
N GLN A 40 -3.25 -9.95 10.10
CA GLN A 40 -2.65 -10.80 9.08
C GLN A 40 -1.55 -10.05 8.32
N ARG A 41 -0.40 -10.68 8.09
CA ARG A 41 0.66 -10.09 7.27
C ARG A 41 0.17 -9.95 5.81
N ARG A 42 -0.30 -8.75 5.46
CA ARG A 42 -0.83 -8.38 4.14
C ARG A 42 -0.27 -7.04 3.69
N PRO A 43 0.18 -6.93 2.43
CA PRO A 43 0.68 -5.69 1.88
C PRO A 43 -0.49 -4.77 1.53
N LEU A 44 -0.23 -3.48 1.49
CA LEU A 44 -1.13 -2.50 0.90
C LEU A 44 -0.54 -1.98 -0.41
N LEU A 45 -1.44 -1.51 -1.28
CA LEU A 45 -1.06 -0.85 -2.51
C LEU A 45 -2.15 0.16 -2.89
N ASP A 46 -1.93 1.42 -2.53
CA ASP A 46 -2.72 2.57 -2.97
C ASP A 46 -1.85 3.54 -3.79
N SER A 47 -2.35 4.73 -4.09
CA SER A 47 -1.57 5.75 -4.80
C SER A 47 -0.36 6.27 -4.01
N ASN A 48 -0.36 6.18 -2.68
CA ASN A 48 0.79 6.53 -1.85
C ASN A 48 1.91 5.51 -2.01
N PHE A 49 1.61 4.23 -1.87
CA PHE A 49 2.56 3.14 -2.09
C PHE A 49 3.14 3.17 -3.50
N ILE A 50 2.27 3.26 -4.52
CA ILE A 50 2.70 3.27 -5.93
C ILE A 50 3.67 4.44 -6.19
N ARG A 51 3.39 5.62 -5.63
CA ARG A 51 4.26 6.80 -5.78
C ARG A 51 5.58 6.65 -5.04
N VAL A 52 5.56 6.10 -3.81
CA VAL A 52 6.78 5.83 -3.04
C VAL A 52 7.64 4.81 -3.79
N TYR A 53 7.07 3.72 -4.29
CA TYR A 53 7.81 2.71 -5.05
C TYR A 53 8.42 3.26 -6.33
N ASN A 54 7.64 4.05 -7.07
CA ASN A 54 8.12 4.69 -8.28
C ASN A 54 9.30 5.63 -8.00
N ARG A 55 9.20 6.49 -6.98
CA ARG A 55 10.24 7.48 -6.71
C ARG A 55 11.47 6.88 -6.06
N VAL A 56 11.29 5.97 -5.10
CA VAL A 56 12.42 5.42 -4.32
C VAL A 56 13.15 4.35 -5.14
N PHE A 57 12.41 3.41 -5.73
CA PHE A 57 12.98 2.22 -6.38
C PHE A 57 12.95 2.27 -7.92
N ASN A 58 12.50 3.36 -8.51
CA ASN A 58 12.29 3.49 -9.97
C ASN A 58 11.38 2.40 -10.56
N ILE A 59 10.42 1.91 -9.77
CA ILE A 59 9.50 0.85 -10.18
C ILE A 59 8.21 1.47 -10.71
N THR A 60 7.89 1.20 -11.97
CA THR A 60 6.65 1.64 -12.63
C THR A 60 5.66 0.49 -12.77
N SER A 61 4.36 0.85 -12.78
CA SER A 61 3.31 -0.08 -13.17
C SER A 61 3.53 -0.56 -14.61
N LYS A 62 3.38 -1.86 -14.82
CA LYS A 62 3.36 -2.52 -16.13
C LYS A 62 1.97 -2.50 -16.76
N THR A 63 0.96 -2.02 -16.04
CA THR A 63 -0.44 -1.94 -16.49
C THR A 63 -0.95 -0.50 -16.50
N LYS A 64 -2.05 -0.26 -17.25
CA LYS A 64 -2.77 1.04 -17.24
C LYS A 64 -3.33 1.39 -15.86
N THR A 65 -3.73 0.37 -15.08
CA THR A 65 -4.36 0.54 -13.77
C THR A 65 -3.44 0.01 -12.68
N ALA A 66 -2.50 0.85 -12.24
CA ALA A 66 -1.43 0.49 -11.30
C ALA A 66 -1.91 -0.18 -10.00
N LYS A 67 -3.10 0.19 -9.47
CA LYS A 67 -3.68 -0.42 -8.26
C LYS A 67 -4.04 -1.92 -8.44
N ASN A 68 -4.19 -2.38 -9.68
CA ASN A 68 -4.48 -3.75 -10.03
C ASN A 68 -3.25 -4.49 -10.60
N ASP A 69 -2.09 -3.84 -10.64
CA ASP A 69 -0.89 -4.43 -11.20
C ASP A 69 -0.33 -5.51 -10.27
N LYS A 70 -0.36 -6.76 -10.75
CA LYS A 70 0.15 -7.93 -10.02
C LYS A 70 1.62 -7.75 -9.62
N PHE A 71 2.45 -7.16 -10.47
CA PHE A 71 3.87 -6.95 -10.20
C PHE A 71 4.07 -6.01 -9.00
N LEU A 72 3.27 -4.95 -8.88
CA LEU A 72 3.36 -4.03 -7.75
C LEU A 72 2.86 -4.66 -6.45
N TRP A 73 1.86 -5.53 -6.53
CA TRP A 73 1.41 -6.32 -5.38
C TRP A 73 2.48 -7.31 -4.91
N GLU A 74 3.12 -8.03 -5.83
CA GLU A 74 4.24 -8.94 -5.51
C GLU A 74 5.43 -8.18 -4.93
N PHE A 75 5.77 -7.00 -5.47
CA PHE A 75 6.82 -6.15 -4.92
C PHE A 75 6.47 -5.64 -3.51
N SER A 76 5.20 -5.31 -3.26
CA SER A 76 4.77 -4.91 -1.91
C SER A 76 4.87 -6.04 -0.90
N GLU A 77 4.51 -7.26 -1.30
CA GLU A 77 4.65 -8.46 -0.49
C GLU A 77 6.10 -8.73 -0.11
N LEU A 78 7.02 -8.53 -1.07
CA LEU A 78 8.46 -8.71 -0.87
C LEU A 78 9.04 -7.72 0.15
N LEU A 79 8.61 -6.46 0.13
CA LEU A 79 9.10 -5.43 1.05
C LEU A 79 8.49 -5.53 2.46
N LEU A 80 7.33 -6.15 2.58
CA LEU A 80 6.60 -6.22 3.85
C LEU A 80 7.39 -7.05 4.88
N PRO A 81 7.76 -6.53 6.05
CA PRO A 81 8.54 -7.29 7.02
C PRO A 81 7.72 -8.42 7.65
N ASN A 82 8.38 -9.46 8.16
CA ASN A 82 7.71 -10.57 8.88
C ASN A 82 7.12 -10.13 10.23
N LYS A 83 7.74 -9.15 10.87
CA LYS A 83 7.29 -8.53 12.13
C LYS A 83 7.02 -7.05 11.90
N ASN A 84 6.16 -6.43 12.70
CA ASN A 84 5.82 -5.00 12.60
C ASN A 84 5.24 -4.59 11.21
N PHE A 85 4.63 -5.51 10.47
CA PHE A 85 4.06 -5.25 9.14
C PHE A 85 2.94 -4.21 9.16
N ILE A 86 2.16 -4.13 10.25
CA ILE A 86 1.17 -3.06 10.45
C ILE A 86 1.84 -1.70 10.49
N ASN A 87 2.87 -1.55 11.33
CA ASN A 87 3.61 -0.29 11.44
C ASN A 87 4.34 0.06 10.14
N PHE A 88 4.85 -0.93 9.41
CA PHE A 88 5.41 -0.72 8.08
C PHE A 88 4.37 -0.14 7.12
N ASN A 89 3.17 -0.73 7.07
CA ASN A 89 2.10 -0.23 6.22
C ASN A 89 1.70 1.21 6.59
N TYR A 90 1.53 1.51 7.88
CA TYR A 90 1.27 2.88 8.34
C TYR A 90 2.42 3.83 8.00
N ALA A 91 3.67 3.41 8.17
CA ALA A 91 4.83 4.24 7.85
C ALA A 91 4.88 4.63 6.36
N ILE A 92 4.53 3.72 5.44
CA ILE A 92 4.46 4.05 4.01
C ILE A 92 3.27 4.97 3.70
N LEU A 93 2.11 4.76 4.34
CA LEU A 93 0.94 5.65 4.23
C LEU A 93 1.28 7.07 4.70
N ASP A 94 1.87 7.21 5.89
CA ASP A 94 2.28 8.48 6.46
C ASP A 94 3.36 9.16 5.63
N LEU A 95 4.35 8.40 5.17
CA LEU A 95 5.39 8.88 4.28
C LEU A 95 4.77 9.44 3.00
N GLY A 96 3.90 8.68 2.34
CA GLY A 96 3.24 9.12 1.12
C GLY A 96 2.30 10.31 1.34
N GLY A 97 1.55 10.31 2.43
CA GLY A 97 0.57 11.34 2.76
C GLY A 97 1.18 12.68 3.18
N ASN A 98 2.34 12.67 3.83
CA ASN A 98 2.87 13.87 4.50
C ASN A 98 4.24 14.36 3.99
N ILE A 99 5.05 13.48 3.40
CA ILE A 99 6.44 13.77 3.01
C ILE A 99 6.64 13.58 1.51
N CYS A 100 6.45 12.36 1.02
CA CYS A 100 6.54 12.00 -0.40
C CYS A 100 5.22 12.31 -1.12
N ILE A 101 4.72 13.53 -0.96
CA ILE A 101 3.47 14.01 -1.56
C ILE A 101 3.60 14.26 -3.07
N THR A 102 2.47 14.34 -3.78
CA THR A 102 2.45 14.47 -5.25
C THR A 102 3.22 15.70 -5.73
N PHE A 103 2.92 16.87 -5.17
CA PHE A 103 3.55 18.14 -5.52
C PHE A 103 4.49 18.61 -4.42
N LYS A 104 5.69 19.09 -4.78
CA LYS A 104 6.73 19.57 -3.84
C LYS A 104 6.99 18.61 -2.66
N PRO A 105 7.42 17.35 -2.91
CA PRO A 105 7.76 16.43 -1.84
C PRO A 105 8.88 16.98 -0.95
N LYS A 106 8.81 16.69 0.35
CA LYS A 106 9.78 17.17 1.35
C LYS A 106 11.02 16.27 1.39
N CYS A 107 11.75 16.18 0.26
CA CYS A 107 12.81 15.19 0.09
C CYS A 107 13.97 15.33 1.09
N HIS A 108 14.33 16.54 1.52
CA HIS A 108 15.43 16.76 2.46
C HIS A 108 15.20 16.17 3.86
N ILE A 109 13.94 16.01 4.27
CA ILE A 109 13.58 15.36 5.55
C ILE A 109 13.09 13.93 5.36
N CYS A 110 13.06 13.43 4.11
CA CYS A 110 12.56 12.09 3.83
C CYS A 110 13.56 11.05 4.36
N PRO A 111 13.12 10.07 5.18
CA PRO A 111 14.01 9.05 5.71
C PRO A 111 14.61 8.14 4.62
N LEU A 112 13.96 8.08 3.45
CA LEU A 112 14.43 7.28 2.32
C LEU A 112 15.28 8.09 1.32
N SER A 113 15.58 9.37 1.60
CA SER A 113 16.28 10.27 0.66
C SER A 113 17.61 9.70 0.16
N LYS A 114 18.39 9.07 1.04
CA LYS A 114 19.70 8.48 0.72
C LYS A 114 19.65 7.33 -0.31
N ILE A 115 18.52 6.62 -0.40
CA ILE A 115 18.34 5.50 -1.32
C ILE A 115 17.37 5.82 -2.47
N CYS A 116 16.84 7.05 -2.51
CA CYS A 116 15.73 7.41 -3.38
C CYS A 116 16.22 7.82 -4.77
N PHE A 117 15.94 7.00 -5.78
CA PHE A 117 16.30 7.26 -7.17
C PHE A 117 15.86 8.65 -7.67
N PHE A 118 14.61 9.03 -7.38
CA PHE A 118 14.05 10.32 -7.77
C PHE A 118 14.76 11.52 -7.14
N PHE A 119 15.23 11.39 -5.89
CA PHE A 119 15.91 12.50 -5.22
C PHE A 119 17.34 12.65 -5.76
N SER A 120 18.07 11.54 -5.91
CA SER A 120 19.42 11.53 -6.46
C SER A 120 19.48 12.12 -7.88
N ASN A 121 18.49 11.83 -8.73
CA ASN A 121 18.46 12.35 -10.10
C ASN A 121 17.97 13.80 -10.23
N ARG A 122 17.40 14.38 -9.17
CA ARG A 122 17.01 15.80 -9.14
C ARG A 122 18.12 16.73 -8.67
N ASN A 123 19.04 16.19 -7.88
CA ASN A 123 20.28 16.85 -7.48
C ASN A 123 21.43 16.02 -8.05
N PRO A 124 21.70 16.06 -9.37
CA PRO A 124 22.97 15.56 -9.85
C PRO A 124 24.04 16.37 -9.11
N ASN A 125 24.89 15.69 -8.34
CA ASN A 125 26.05 16.32 -7.70
C ASN A 125 26.81 17.18 -8.72
#